data_AF-A0A6G3DI84-F1
#
_entry.id   AF-A0A6G3DI84-F1
#
_cell.length_a   1.000
_cell.length_b   1.000
_cell.length_c   1.000
_cell.angle_alpha   90.00
_cell.angle_beta   90.00
_cell.angle_gamma   90.00
#
_symmetry.space_group_name_H-M   'P 1'
#
loop_
_entity.id
_entity.type
_entity.pdbx_description
1 polymer ?
#
loop_
_entity_poly.entity_id
_entity_poly.type
_entity_poly.pdbx_seq_one_letter_code
_entity_poly.pdbx_strand_id
1 'polypeptide(L)'
;MPWAGGPAPWPGGFGPGGPTVPRRPDGPEERRRRRRRTALISAAAVVACALVIAAGSALLDAAGRNLDRARDAVASAAASESASASGTPRPVAEGSAAGTDESATEADSSAGRPDGGADGSAAGTTAPRAHAYGALLVNGDNSISLTDGTMREDRKGDIRFDCANASCALESDTSVFTILFGDPGADYEECRRMTADRDDHRLPLAAASAGQEICVRRNNGDIALFVVQVKSTALPEAAFVTMDTTVWPAKN
;
A
#
# COMPACT_ATOMS: atom_id res chain seq x y z
N MET A 1 -4.99 74.01 28.51
CA MET A 1 -3.74 73.64 27.82
C MET A 1 -3.19 72.38 28.49
N PRO A 2 -3.16 71.22 27.80
CA PRO A 2 -2.56 70.00 28.32
C PRO A 2 -1.07 69.93 27.94
N TRP A 3 -0.23 69.40 28.82
CA TRP A 3 1.16 69.08 28.52
C TRP A 3 1.26 67.59 28.22
N ALA A 4 1.88 67.28 27.09
CA ALA A 4 1.95 65.98 26.48
C ALA A 4 2.88 65.02 27.24
N GLY A 5 2.39 63.80 27.49
CA GLY A 5 3.23 62.65 27.80
C GLY A 5 3.82 62.09 26.49
N GLY A 6 5.14 62.09 26.38
CA GLY A 6 5.84 61.36 25.32
C GLY A 6 6.00 59.87 25.71
N PRO A 7 5.90 58.93 24.75
CA PRO A 7 6.11 57.52 25.04
C PRO A 7 7.61 57.19 25.15
N ALA A 8 7.96 56.42 26.18
CA ALA A 8 9.28 55.82 26.34
C ALA A 8 9.54 54.76 25.24
N PRO A 9 10.76 54.68 24.67
CA PRO A 9 11.11 53.63 23.73
C PRO A 9 11.35 52.31 24.47
N TRP A 10 10.57 51.29 24.15
CA TRP A 10 10.78 49.93 24.62
C TRP A 10 12.04 49.31 23.98
N PRO A 11 12.87 48.58 24.74
CA PRO A 11 14.00 47.84 24.18
C PRO A 11 13.49 46.65 23.35
N GLY A 12 13.83 46.65 22.06
CA GLY A 12 13.47 45.59 21.13
C GLY A 12 14.11 44.25 21.49
N GLY A 13 13.27 43.26 21.76
CA GLY A 13 13.67 41.85 21.84
C GLY A 13 14.04 41.32 20.45
N PHE A 14 15.23 40.75 20.34
CA PHE A 14 15.65 39.91 19.22
C PHE A 14 14.85 38.59 19.26
N GLY A 15 13.95 38.38 18.30
CA GLY A 15 13.24 37.13 18.06
C GLY A 15 13.41 36.65 16.60
N PRO A 16 13.25 35.35 16.31
CA PRO A 16 13.54 34.74 15.00
C PRO A 16 12.38 35.01 14.03
N GLY A 17 12.30 36.22 13.49
CA GLY A 17 11.20 36.61 12.60
C GLY A 17 11.36 37.99 11.97
N GLY A 18 12.59 38.43 11.69
CA GLY A 18 12.84 39.70 11.01
C GLY A 18 12.28 39.72 9.57
N PRO A 19 11.95 40.91 9.02
CA PRO A 19 11.36 41.03 7.69
C PRO A 19 12.28 40.42 6.62
N THR A 20 11.72 39.54 5.81
CA THR A 20 12.39 38.83 4.73
C THR A 20 12.84 39.83 3.65
N VAL A 21 14.11 40.21 3.71
CA VAL A 21 14.75 40.99 2.63
C VAL A 21 14.83 40.11 1.38
N PRO A 22 14.38 40.56 0.20
CA PRO A 22 14.56 39.83 -1.05
C PRO A 22 16.06 39.61 -1.30
N ARG A 23 16.47 38.33 -1.34
CA ARG A 23 17.86 37.97 -1.62
C ARG A 23 18.14 38.24 -3.11
N ARG A 24 19.16 39.04 -3.38
CA ARG A 24 19.63 39.33 -4.75
C ARG A 24 19.99 38.02 -5.45
N PRO A 25 19.62 37.83 -6.73
CA PRO A 25 20.04 36.65 -7.50
C PRO A 25 21.57 36.57 -7.56
N ASP A 26 22.12 35.40 -7.24
CA ASP A 26 23.56 35.15 -7.27
C ASP A 26 24.13 35.35 -8.68
N GLY A 27 25.24 36.09 -8.75
CA GLY A 27 25.93 36.42 -9.99
C GLY A 27 26.53 35.18 -10.71
N PRO A 28 26.88 35.32 -12.00
CA PRO A 28 27.41 34.22 -12.81
C PRO A 28 28.71 33.60 -12.24
N GLU A 29 29.49 34.35 -11.47
CA GLU A 29 30.70 33.85 -10.83
C GLU A 29 30.44 32.86 -9.69
N GLU A 30 29.40 33.08 -8.88
CA GLU A 30 29.04 32.19 -7.77
C GLU A 30 28.49 30.85 -8.30
N ARG A 31 27.78 30.90 -9.44
CA ARG A 31 27.36 29.70 -10.19
C ARG A 31 28.55 28.89 -10.69
N ARG A 32 29.61 29.55 -11.18
CA ARG A 32 30.83 28.91 -11.69
C ARG A 32 31.65 28.28 -10.55
N ARG A 33 31.70 28.93 -9.38
CA ARG A 33 32.38 28.44 -8.19
C ARG A 33 31.69 27.20 -7.59
N ARG A 34 30.35 27.17 -7.57
CA ARG A 34 29.59 25.97 -7.18
C ARG A 34 29.83 24.79 -8.11
N ARG A 35 29.77 24.98 -9.45
CA ARG A 35 30.02 23.88 -10.42
C ARG A 35 31.40 23.23 -10.23
N ARG A 36 32.43 24.01 -9.91
CA ARG A 36 33.78 23.48 -9.64
C ARG A 36 33.84 22.65 -8.34
N ARG A 37 33.06 23.02 -7.32
CA ARG A 37 32.98 22.24 -6.06
C ARG A 37 32.18 20.94 -6.25
N THR A 38 31.11 20.95 -7.03
CA THR A 38 30.32 19.73 -7.31
C THR A 38 31.13 18.71 -8.12
N ALA A 39 31.94 19.16 -9.07
CA ALA A 39 32.81 18.28 -9.87
C ALA A 39 33.92 17.59 -9.05
N LEU A 40 34.38 18.22 -7.96
CA LEU A 40 35.38 17.62 -7.06
C LEU A 40 34.77 16.57 -6.12
N ILE A 41 33.48 16.69 -5.78
CA ILE A 41 32.80 15.73 -4.90
C ILE A 41 32.41 14.46 -5.67
N SER A 42 32.08 14.57 -6.97
CA SER A 42 31.74 13.40 -7.79
C SER A 42 32.92 12.46 -8.06
N ALA A 43 34.16 12.96 -8.06
CA ALA A 43 35.34 12.12 -8.33
C ALA A 43 35.71 11.19 -7.15
N ALA A 44 35.40 11.59 -5.91
CA ALA A 44 35.74 10.81 -4.72
C ALA A 44 34.79 9.62 -4.48
N ALA A 45 33.51 9.75 -4.85
CA ALA A 45 32.49 8.72 -4.60
C ALA A 45 32.67 7.48 -5.51
N VAL A 46 33.14 7.65 -6.75
CA VAL A 46 33.28 6.55 -7.72
C VAL A 46 34.40 5.58 -7.32
N VAL A 47 35.47 6.08 -6.69
CA VAL A 47 36.60 5.23 -6.24
C VAL A 47 36.21 4.37 -5.04
N ALA A 48 35.35 4.87 -4.14
CA ALA A 48 34.90 4.12 -2.96
C ALA A 48 33.93 2.97 -3.32
N CYS A 49 33.00 3.20 -4.25
CA CYS A 49 32.06 2.14 -4.69
C CYS A 49 32.77 1.00 -5.44
N ALA A 50 33.82 1.29 -6.21
CA ALA A 50 34.59 0.26 -6.92
C ALA A 50 35.32 -0.70 -5.96
N LEU A 51 35.82 -0.21 -4.81
CA LEU A 51 36.50 -1.05 -3.82
C LEU A 51 35.53 -1.96 -3.05
N VAL A 52 34.31 -1.50 -2.76
CA VAL A 52 33.28 -2.33 -2.09
C VAL A 52 32.77 -3.44 -3.00
N ILE A 53 32.60 -3.18 -4.30
CA ILE A 53 32.15 -4.18 -5.28
C ILE A 53 33.23 -5.26 -5.49
N ALA A 54 34.51 -4.87 -5.57
CA ALA A 54 35.61 -5.83 -5.73
C ALA A 54 35.86 -6.71 -4.49
N ALA A 55 35.60 -6.21 -3.29
CA ALA A 55 35.74 -6.99 -2.05
C ALA A 55 34.54 -7.92 -1.79
N GLY A 56 33.34 -7.56 -2.25
CA GLY A 56 32.11 -8.35 -2.03
C GLY A 56 32.01 -9.62 -2.88
N SER A 57 32.58 -9.63 -4.09
CA SER A 57 32.49 -10.79 -4.99
C SER A 57 33.31 -12.01 -4.55
N ALA A 58 34.33 -11.82 -3.70
CA ALA A 58 35.17 -12.93 -3.22
C ALA A 58 34.45 -13.82 -2.17
N LEU A 59 33.45 -13.29 -1.46
CA LEU A 59 32.73 -14.04 -0.42
C LEU A 59 31.56 -14.86 -0.97
N LEU A 60 30.93 -14.42 -2.06
CA LEU A 60 29.82 -15.14 -2.70
C LEU A 60 30.30 -16.38 -3.48
N ASP A 61 31.51 -16.33 -4.03
CA ASP A 61 32.06 -17.42 -4.85
C ASP A 61 32.57 -18.62 -4.01
N ALA A 62 32.81 -18.41 -2.71
CA ALA A 62 33.15 -19.46 -1.75
C ALA A 62 31.92 -20.14 -1.12
N ALA A 63 30.78 -19.44 -1.04
CA ALA A 63 29.53 -19.97 -0.51
C ALA A 63 28.76 -20.83 -1.54
N GLY A 64 28.80 -20.46 -2.83
CA GLY A 64 28.12 -21.20 -3.90
C GLY A 64 28.63 -22.64 -4.08
N ARG A 65 29.95 -22.85 -4.01
CA ARG A 65 30.58 -24.18 -4.24
C ARG A 65 30.27 -25.22 -3.15
N ASN A 66 29.80 -24.78 -1.98
CA ASN A 66 29.39 -25.66 -0.89
C ASN A 66 27.91 -26.07 -0.98
N LEU A 67 27.06 -25.22 -1.58
CA LEU A 67 25.64 -25.52 -1.78
C LEU A 67 25.41 -26.50 -2.95
N ASP A 68 26.20 -26.41 -4.02
CA ASP A 68 26.10 -27.35 -5.15
C ASP A 68 26.50 -28.78 -4.74
N ARG A 69 27.56 -28.93 -3.92
CA ARG A 69 27.98 -30.25 -3.41
C ARG A 69 26.99 -30.85 -2.41
N ALA A 70 26.24 -30.01 -1.67
CA ALA A 70 25.16 -30.47 -0.79
C ALA A 70 23.90 -30.89 -1.56
N ARG A 71 23.62 -30.27 -2.72
CA ARG A 71 22.49 -30.63 -3.58
C ARG A 71 22.70 -31.96 -4.31
N ASP A 72 23.92 -32.23 -4.79
CA ASP A 72 24.25 -33.49 -5.48
C ASP A 72 24.26 -34.72 -4.53
N ALA A 73 24.56 -34.50 -3.24
CA ALA A 73 24.49 -35.55 -2.22
C ALA A 73 23.05 -35.93 -1.85
N VAL A 74 22.10 -34.98 -1.90
CA VAL A 74 20.67 -35.23 -1.62
C VAL A 74 19.96 -35.82 -2.84
N ALA A 75 20.36 -35.46 -4.06
CA ALA A 75 19.83 -36.06 -5.29
C ALA A 75 20.26 -37.53 -5.49
N SER A 76 21.44 -37.92 -4.96
CA SER A 76 21.94 -39.31 -5.05
C SER A 76 21.34 -40.25 -4.00
N ALA A 77 20.69 -39.73 -2.95
CA ALA A 77 20.04 -40.53 -1.91
C ALA A 77 18.56 -40.87 -2.22
N ALA A 78 17.92 -40.16 -3.16
CA ALA A 78 16.51 -40.36 -3.51
C ALA A 78 16.28 -41.34 -4.67
N ALA A 79 17.35 -41.89 -5.28
CA ALA A 79 17.26 -42.76 -6.46
C ALA A 79 17.46 -44.27 -6.17
N SER A 80 17.64 -44.66 -4.90
CA SER A 80 17.96 -46.06 -4.55
C SER A 80 17.16 -46.55 -3.35
N GLU A 81 15.82 -46.54 -3.40
CA GLU A 81 14.99 -47.41 -2.56
C GLU A 81 13.55 -47.40 -3.06
N SER A 82 13.23 -48.29 -4.01
CA SER A 82 11.88 -48.87 -4.25
C SER A 82 11.91 -49.77 -5.50
N ALA A 83 12.44 -50.98 -5.38
CA ALA A 83 12.24 -52.02 -6.38
C ALA A 83 12.21 -53.41 -5.72
N SER A 84 11.00 -53.93 -5.53
CA SER A 84 10.65 -55.37 -5.54
C SER A 84 9.12 -55.47 -5.51
N ALA A 85 8.51 -55.77 -6.66
CA ALA A 85 7.89 -57.08 -7.01
C ALA A 85 6.49 -57.24 -6.35
N SER A 86 5.39 -57.61 -6.99
CA SER A 86 5.13 -58.41 -8.20
C SER A 86 3.59 -58.43 -8.47
N GLY A 87 3.16 -58.76 -9.70
CA GLY A 87 1.87 -59.47 -9.91
C GLY A 87 0.76 -58.78 -10.74
N THR A 88 0.82 -58.94 -12.08
CA THR A 88 -0.21 -59.37 -13.08
C THR A 88 -1.74 -59.01 -12.98
N PRO A 89 -2.52 -59.03 -14.09
CA PRO A 89 -3.46 -57.94 -14.46
C PRO A 89 -4.94 -58.31 -14.79
N ARG A 90 -5.80 -57.26 -14.91
CA ARG A 90 -7.13 -57.14 -15.59
C ARG A 90 -8.29 -58.04 -15.06
N PRO A 91 -9.61 -57.79 -15.36
CA PRO A 91 -10.20 -56.97 -16.45
C PRO A 91 -11.43 -56.05 -16.13
N VAL A 92 -11.64 -55.09 -17.05
CA VAL A 92 -12.85 -54.55 -17.74
C VAL A 92 -14.28 -54.67 -17.13
N ALA A 93 -15.01 -53.54 -17.09
CA ALA A 93 -16.44 -53.31 -17.42
C ALA A 93 -16.70 -51.78 -17.33
N GLU A 94 -17.24 -50.98 -18.27
CA GLU A 94 -18.38 -51.01 -19.22
C GLU A 94 -19.74 -50.55 -18.62
N GLY A 95 -20.34 -49.52 -19.26
CA GLY A 95 -21.76 -49.09 -19.20
C GLY A 95 -22.19 -48.30 -17.95
N SER A 96 -23.27 -47.50 -17.92
CA SER A 96 -24.11 -46.81 -18.91
C SER A 96 -25.18 -46.05 -18.11
N ALA A 97 -25.50 -44.84 -18.56
CA ALA A 97 -26.77 -44.08 -18.55
C ALA A 97 -27.97 -44.37 -17.61
N ALA A 98 -28.67 -43.26 -17.34
CA ALA A 98 -30.13 -43.03 -17.19
C ALA A 98 -30.83 -43.48 -15.89
N GLY A 99 -31.44 -42.54 -15.16
CA GLY A 99 -32.91 -42.29 -15.18
C GLY A 99 -33.43 -42.58 -13.75
N THR A 100 -34.48 -42.01 -13.18
CA THR A 100 -35.72 -41.43 -13.71
C THR A 100 -36.45 -40.74 -12.54
N ASP A 101 -37.15 -39.64 -12.86
CA ASP A 101 -38.35 -38.99 -12.30
C ASP A 101 -38.94 -39.38 -10.93
N GLU A 102 -39.50 -38.36 -10.23
CA GLU A 102 -40.96 -38.29 -10.03
C GLU A 102 -41.43 -36.88 -9.57
N SER A 103 -42.39 -36.34 -10.35
CA SER A 103 -43.65 -35.63 -10.00
C SER A 103 -43.66 -34.56 -8.87
N ALA A 104 -44.33 -33.41 -9.01
CA ALA A 104 -45.66 -33.23 -9.58
C ALA A 104 -45.90 -31.82 -10.13
N THR A 105 -46.59 -31.80 -11.26
CA THR A 105 -47.43 -30.73 -11.80
C THR A 105 -48.66 -30.49 -10.95
N GLU A 106 -48.99 -29.23 -10.70
CA GLU A 106 -50.37 -28.73 -10.69
C GLU A 106 -50.37 -27.38 -11.43
N ALA A 107 -51.29 -27.26 -12.36
CA ALA A 107 -51.54 -26.08 -13.17
C ALA A 107 -52.77 -25.37 -12.59
N ASP A 108 -52.78 -24.03 -12.57
CA ASP A 108 -53.87 -23.35 -13.26
C ASP A 108 -53.52 -21.91 -13.64
N SER A 109 -54.23 -21.51 -14.68
CA SER A 109 -54.14 -20.40 -15.59
C SER A 109 -54.50 -19.07 -14.94
N SER A 110 -53.94 -17.97 -15.45
CA SER A 110 -54.71 -16.80 -15.88
C SER A 110 -53.81 -15.80 -16.60
N ALA A 111 -54.06 -15.64 -17.89
CA ALA A 111 -53.58 -14.51 -18.67
C ALA A 111 -54.24 -13.22 -18.17
N GLY A 112 -53.42 -12.22 -17.85
CA GLY A 112 -53.87 -10.88 -17.51
C GLY A 112 -52.71 -9.91 -17.61
N ARG A 113 -52.53 -9.34 -18.80
CA ARG A 113 -51.68 -8.15 -18.98
C ARG A 113 -52.42 -6.95 -18.42
N PRO A 114 -51.73 -6.11 -17.64
CA PRO A 114 -51.73 -4.69 -17.95
C PRO A 114 -50.31 -4.14 -18.03
N ASP A 115 -50.11 -3.24 -19.00
CA ASP A 115 -48.97 -2.33 -19.01
C ASP A 115 -48.99 -1.46 -17.74
N GLY A 116 -47.83 -1.36 -17.09
CA GLY A 116 -47.63 -0.50 -15.92
C GLY A 116 -46.18 -0.60 -15.49
N GLY A 117 -45.43 0.49 -15.63
CA GLY A 117 -43.98 0.58 -15.55
C GLY A 117 -43.35 -0.35 -14.50
N ALA A 118 -42.56 -1.30 -15.00
CA ALA A 118 -41.49 -1.86 -14.21
C ALA A 118 -40.46 -0.74 -14.01
N ASP A 119 -40.62 0.05 -12.95
CA ASP A 119 -39.46 0.42 -12.15
C ASP A 119 -38.88 -0.90 -11.65
N GLY A 120 -38.10 -1.52 -12.53
CA GLY A 120 -37.17 -2.56 -12.16
C GLY A 120 -36.25 -1.88 -11.18
N SER A 121 -36.56 -2.02 -9.89
CA SER A 121 -35.58 -1.93 -8.83
C SER A 121 -34.49 -2.89 -9.25
N ALA A 122 -33.48 -2.37 -9.95
CA ALA A 122 -32.21 -3.06 -10.09
C ALA A 122 -31.91 -3.54 -8.68
N ALA A 123 -31.80 -4.85 -8.51
CA ALA A 123 -31.39 -5.45 -7.26
C ALA A 123 -29.94 -4.99 -7.03
N GLY A 124 -29.79 -3.75 -6.58
CA GLY A 124 -28.55 -3.16 -6.15
C GLY A 124 -28.15 -4.00 -4.96
N THR A 125 -27.09 -4.76 -5.11
CA THR A 125 -26.49 -5.50 -4.01
C THR A 125 -26.23 -4.50 -2.89
N THR A 126 -27.00 -4.58 -1.80
CA THR A 126 -26.76 -3.77 -0.60
C THR A 126 -25.27 -3.86 -0.28
N ALA A 127 -24.63 -2.69 -0.14
CA ALA A 127 -23.22 -2.59 0.20
C ALA A 127 -22.92 -3.45 1.44
N PRO A 128 -21.73 -4.09 1.50
CA PRO A 128 -21.35 -4.84 2.69
C PRO A 128 -21.45 -3.98 3.96
N ARG A 129 -21.60 -4.61 5.11
CA ARG A 129 -21.59 -3.87 6.38
C ARG A 129 -20.19 -3.34 6.65
N ALA A 130 -20.09 -2.04 6.90
CA ALA A 130 -18.83 -1.38 7.25
C ALA A 130 -18.35 -1.73 8.67
N HIS A 131 -17.04 -1.85 8.83
CA HIS A 131 -16.34 -1.90 10.11
C HIS A 131 -15.42 -0.67 10.22
N ALA A 132 -15.62 0.14 11.26
CA ALA A 132 -14.84 1.37 11.46
C ALA A 132 -13.82 1.18 12.59
N TYR A 133 -12.61 1.66 12.36
CA TYR A 133 -11.47 1.62 13.27
C TYR A 133 -10.85 3.02 13.34
N GLY A 134 -10.87 3.61 14.52
CA GLY A 134 -10.40 4.98 14.72
C GLY A 134 -8.90 5.06 14.99
N ALA A 135 -8.28 6.13 14.48
CA ALA A 135 -6.94 6.57 14.84
C ALA A 135 -5.83 5.50 14.78
N LEU A 136 -5.85 4.64 13.75
CA LEU A 136 -4.77 3.69 13.51
C LEU A 136 -3.52 4.45 13.07
N LEU A 137 -2.41 4.24 13.78
CA LEU A 137 -1.12 4.85 13.50
C LEU A 137 -0.22 3.86 12.79
N VAL A 138 0.37 4.29 11.67
CA VAL A 138 1.38 3.53 10.93
C VAL A 138 2.67 4.33 10.79
N ASN A 139 3.81 3.68 11.02
CA ASN A 139 5.15 4.27 10.96
C ASN A 139 6.18 3.27 10.39
N GLY A 140 7.46 3.62 10.48
CA GLY A 140 8.57 2.79 9.97
C GLY A 140 8.74 1.44 10.68
N ASP A 141 8.19 1.28 11.89
CA ASP A 141 8.44 0.12 12.75
C ASP A 141 7.28 -0.88 12.78
N ASN A 142 6.07 -0.42 12.45
CA ASN A 142 4.83 -1.17 12.63
C ASN A 142 4.08 -1.42 11.31
N SER A 143 2.89 -2.02 11.40
CA SER A 143 1.95 -2.12 10.29
C SER A 143 0.49 -2.17 10.77
N ILE A 144 -0.46 -2.02 9.85
CA ILE A 144 -1.90 -2.14 10.14
C ILE A 144 -2.43 -3.44 9.52
N SER A 145 -3.23 -4.17 10.28
CA SER A 145 -4.10 -5.24 9.77
C SER A 145 -5.49 -4.69 9.51
N LEU A 146 -5.96 -4.82 8.26
CA LEU A 146 -7.31 -4.42 7.87
C LEU A 146 -8.37 -5.46 8.20
N THR A 147 -7.95 -6.69 8.47
CA THR A 147 -8.87 -7.81 8.77
C THR A 147 -9.54 -7.63 10.13
N ASP A 148 -8.80 -7.15 11.12
CA ASP A 148 -9.27 -6.92 12.49
C ASP A 148 -9.16 -5.46 12.93
N GLY A 149 -8.59 -4.59 12.09
CA GLY A 149 -8.43 -3.16 12.34
C GLY A 149 -7.46 -2.85 13.47
N THR A 150 -6.34 -3.58 13.52
CA THR A 150 -5.35 -3.47 14.59
C THR A 150 -4.01 -2.92 14.09
N MET A 151 -3.29 -2.25 14.99
CA MET A 151 -1.87 -1.96 14.81
C MET A 151 -1.07 -3.18 15.24
N ARG A 152 -0.23 -3.68 14.34
CA ARG A 152 0.71 -4.76 14.60
C ARG A 152 2.07 -4.19 14.94
N GLU A 153 2.76 -4.79 15.91
CA GLU A 153 4.13 -4.42 16.27
C GLU A 153 5.17 -4.88 15.23
N ASP A 154 4.76 -5.73 14.28
CA ASP A 154 5.59 -6.18 13.17
C ASP A 154 5.23 -5.44 11.87
N ARG A 155 6.02 -5.68 10.83
CA ARG A 155 5.77 -5.15 9.47
C ARG A 155 5.09 -6.15 8.54
N LYS A 156 4.28 -7.07 9.08
CA LYS A 156 3.63 -8.15 8.33
C LYS A 156 2.13 -7.94 8.10
N GLY A 157 1.60 -6.79 8.52
CA GLY A 157 0.22 -6.38 8.25
C GLY A 157 -0.01 -5.97 6.80
N ASP A 158 -1.27 -5.66 6.51
CA ASP A 158 -1.74 -5.25 5.19
C ASP A 158 -1.13 -3.92 4.74
N ILE A 159 -1.04 -2.95 5.65
CA ILE A 159 -0.59 -1.59 5.33
C ILE A 159 0.65 -1.26 6.13
N ARG A 160 1.67 -0.79 5.42
CA ARG A 160 2.94 -0.35 5.97
C ARG A 160 3.19 1.09 5.60
N PHE A 161 4.04 1.75 6.38
CA PHE A 161 4.55 3.07 6.06
C PHE A 161 6.06 2.99 5.86
N ASP A 162 6.57 3.68 4.86
CA ASP A 162 7.99 3.71 4.54
C ASP A 162 8.42 5.10 4.07
N CYS A 163 9.60 5.54 4.50
CA CYS A 163 10.24 6.78 4.07
C CYS A 163 11.60 6.46 3.45
N ALA A 164 11.66 6.40 2.13
CA ALA A 164 12.88 6.16 1.37
C ALA A 164 13.14 7.29 0.36
N ASN A 165 14.40 7.63 0.12
CA ASN A 165 14.82 8.59 -0.90
C ASN A 165 14.06 9.94 -0.87
N ALA A 166 13.84 10.48 0.34
CA ALA A 166 13.10 11.72 0.59
C ALA A 166 11.59 11.69 0.22
N SER A 167 10.99 10.50 0.09
CA SER A 167 9.55 10.32 -0.10
C SER A 167 8.99 9.32 0.90
N CYS A 168 7.94 9.71 1.61
CA CYS A 168 7.19 8.82 2.47
C CYS A 168 5.93 8.31 1.76
N ALA A 169 5.57 7.05 1.98
CA ALA A 169 4.46 6.39 1.30
C ALA A 169 3.75 5.40 2.22
N LEU A 170 2.48 5.13 1.90
CA LEU A 170 1.83 3.89 2.29
C LEU A 170 2.19 2.78 1.30
N GLU A 171 2.35 1.57 1.80
CA GLU A 171 2.68 0.39 1.00
C GLU A 171 1.84 -0.80 1.43
N SER A 172 1.59 -1.70 0.48
CA SER A 172 0.99 -3.01 0.74
C SER A 172 1.49 -4.02 -0.29
N ASP A 173 1.63 -5.28 0.11
CA ASP A 173 1.93 -6.36 -0.85
C ASP A 173 0.68 -6.86 -1.58
N THR A 174 -0.51 -6.57 -1.04
CA THR A 174 -1.79 -7.15 -1.48
C THR A 174 -2.89 -6.13 -1.72
N SER A 175 -2.67 -4.88 -1.36
CA SER A 175 -3.65 -3.80 -1.48
C SER A 175 -3.19 -2.74 -2.47
N VAL A 176 -4.11 -2.24 -3.26
CA VAL A 176 -3.89 -1.10 -4.17
C VAL A 176 -4.52 0.15 -3.60
N PHE A 177 -3.96 1.30 -3.93
CA PHE A 177 -4.34 2.58 -3.34
C PHE A 177 -4.75 3.60 -4.40
N THR A 178 -5.63 4.51 -4.00
CA THR A 178 -5.86 5.77 -4.74
C THR A 178 -6.23 6.88 -3.78
N ILE A 179 -5.62 8.04 -3.94
CA ILE A 179 -6.11 9.27 -3.31
C ILE A 179 -7.36 9.72 -4.05
N LEU A 180 -8.39 10.11 -3.31
CA LEU A 180 -9.54 10.82 -3.85
C LEU A 180 -9.30 12.32 -3.70
N PHE A 181 -9.47 13.05 -4.79
CA PHE A 181 -9.38 14.51 -4.79
C PHE A 181 -10.79 15.09 -4.93
N GLY A 182 -11.11 16.12 -4.15
CA GLY A 182 -12.41 16.77 -4.16
C GLY A 182 -13.02 16.86 -2.77
N ASP A 183 -14.35 16.90 -2.73
CA ASP A 183 -15.11 16.92 -1.48
C ASP A 183 -15.04 15.55 -0.79
N PRO A 184 -14.94 15.52 0.55
CA PRO A 184 -14.93 14.28 1.32
C PRO A 184 -16.32 13.63 1.34
N GLY A 185 -16.37 12.35 1.73
CA GLY A 185 -17.59 11.56 1.87
C GLY A 185 -17.63 10.33 0.98
N ALA A 186 -16.47 9.79 0.59
CA ALA A 186 -16.40 8.57 -0.18
C ALA A 186 -17.09 7.40 0.55
N ASP A 187 -17.81 6.59 -0.22
CA ASP A 187 -18.48 5.40 0.26
C ASP A 187 -17.89 4.13 -0.38
N TYR A 188 -18.49 2.99 -0.06
CA TYR A 188 -18.10 1.69 -0.61
C TYR A 188 -18.08 1.69 -2.14
N GLU A 189 -19.12 2.24 -2.78
CA GLU A 189 -19.29 2.18 -4.24
C GLU A 189 -18.28 3.06 -4.95
N GLU A 190 -17.99 4.24 -4.39
CA GLU A 190 -16.95 5.13 -4.91
C GLU A 190 -15.57 4.49 -4.76
N CYS A 191 -15.22 3.98 -3.57
CA CYS A 191 -13.93 3.33 -3.38
C CYS A 191 -13.76 2.06 -4.22
N ARG A 192 -14.82 1.26 -4.39
CA ARG A 192 -14.80 0.10 -5.30
C ARG A 192 -14.51 0.52 -6.73
N ARG A 193 -15.18 1.57 -7.22
CA ARG A 193 -15.01 2.08 -8.59
C ARG A 193 -13.61 2.65 -8.80
N MET A 194 -13.15 3.48 -7.87
CA MET A 194 -11.89 4.22 -8.00
C MET A 194 -10.65 3.33 -7.91
N THR A 195 -10.79 2.14 -7.29
CA THR A 195 -9.70 1.17 -7.16
C THR A 195 -9.80 0.01 -8.16
N ALA A 196 -10.87 -0.09 -8.96
CA ALA A 196 -11.14 -1.24 -9.83
C ALA A 196 -9.99 -1.55 -10.79
N ASP A 197 -9.47 -0.52 -11.46
CA ASP A 197 -8.42 -0.63 -12.48
C ASP A 197 -7.03 -0.20 -11.96
N ARG A 198 -6.82 -0.20 -10.64
CA ARG A 198 -5.54 0.16 -10.03
C ARG A 198 -4.69 -1.06 -9.74
N ASP A 199 -3.39 -0.87 -9.93
CA ASP A 199 -2.29 -1.82 -9.65
C ASP A 199 -1.19 -1.19 -8.77
N ASP A 200 -1.31 0.09 -8.43
CA ASP A 200 -0.37 0.79 -7.55
C ASP A 200 -0.48 0.33 -6.09
N HIS A 201 0.51 -0.47 -5.68
CA HIS A 201 0.70 -0.99 -4.32
C HIS A 201 1.45 -0.03 -3.38
N ARG A 202 1.90 1.12 -3.90
CA ARG A 202 2.61 2.16 -3.17
C ARG A 202 1.97 3.51 -3.44
N LEU A 203 1.62 4.23 -2.37
CA LEU A 203 1.02 5.55 -2.45
C LEU A 203 1.94 6.61 -1.81
N PRO A 204 2.64 7.43 -2.61
CA PRO A 204 3.37 8.57 -2.08
C PRO A 204 2.45 9.55 -1.35
N LEU A 205 2.83 9.93 -0.13
CA LEU A 205 2.04 10.79 0.74
C LEU A 205 2.33 12.29 0.55
N ALA A 206 3.03 12.66 -0.52
CA ALA A 206 3.34 14.06 -0.82
C ALA A 206 2.05 14.89 -1.02
N ALA A 207 1.04 14.30 -1.68
CA ALA A 207 -0.25 14.95 -1.95
C ALA A 207 -1.30 14.73 -0.85
N ALA A 208 -1.04 13.86 0.13
CA ALA A 208 -1.99 13.59 1.21
C ALA A 208 -1.87 14.64 2.32
N SER A 209 -3.00 15.10 2.84
CA SER A 209 -3.10 15.99 4.01
C SER A 209 -4.16 15.51 4.99
N ALA A 210 -4.28 16.15 6.15
CA ALA A 210 -5.40 15.88 7.05
C ALA A 210 -6.74 16.07 6.32
N GLY A 211 -7.69 15.17 6.56
CA GLY A 211 -8.97 15.08 5.86
C GLY A 211 -8.91 14.41 4.48
N GLN A 212 -7.73 14.05 3.97
CA GLN A 212 -7.63 13.38 2.68
C GLN A 212 -8.19 11.96 2.76
N GLU A 213 -9.03 11.63 1.79
CA GLU A 213 -9.59 10.30 1.61
C GLU A 213 -8.74 9.47 0.64
N ILE A 214 -8.46 8.23 1.05
CA ILE A 214 -7.68 7.26 0.30
C ILE A 214 -8.51 5.99 0.22
N CYS A 215 -8.88 5.60 -0.99
CA CYS A 215 -9.54 4.32 -1.22
C CYS A 215 -8.51 3.22 -1.42
N VAL A 216 -8.81 2.07 -0.84
CA VAL A 216 -7.96 0.89 -0.83
C VAL A 216 -8.78 -0.32 -1.25
N ARG A 217 -8.19 -1.17 -2.09
CA ARG A 217 -8.77 -2.48 -2.43
C ARG A 217 -7.75 -3.56 -2.14
N ARG A 218 -8.13 -4.51 -1.30
CA ARG A 218 -7.34 -5.71 -1.04
C ARG A 218 -7.57 -6.75 -2.14
N ASN A 219 -6.61 -7.64 -2.32
CA ASN A 219 -6.69 -8.75 -3.27
C ASN A 219 -7.82 -9.75 -2.98
N ASN A 220 -8.26 -9.86 -1.73
CA ASN A 220 -9.41 -10.67 -1.33
C ASN A 220 -10.76 -10.02 -1.65
N GLY A 221 -10.76 -8.81 -2.22
CA GLY A 221 -11.96 -8.07 -2.60
C GLY A 221 -12.49 -7.11 -1.55
N ASP A 222 -11.90 -7.05 -0.35
CA ASP A 222 -12.28 -6.04 0.64
C ASP A 222 -11.99 -4.65 0.09
N ILE A 223 -12.91 -3.72 0.35
CA ILE A 223 -12.74 -2.31 0.07
C ILE A 223 -12.52 -1.61 1.40
N ALA A 224 -11.59 -0.66 1.44
CA ALA A 224 -11.38 0.18 2.60
C ALA A 224 -11.27 1.65 2.20
N LEU A 225 -11.62 2.52 3.13
CA LEU A 225 -11.42 3.96 3.07
C LEU A 225 -10.54 4.36 4.25
N PHE A 226 -9.44 5.04 3.96
CA PHE A 226 -8.66 5.75 4.96
C PHE A 226 -8.95 7.24 4.90
N VAL A 227 -9.14 7.85 6.07
CA VAL A 227 -9.19 9.30 6.23
C VAL A 227 -7.98 9.71 7.03
N VAL A 228 -7.08 10.48 6.42
CA VAL A 228 -5.85 10.92 7.10
C VAL A 228 -6.21 11.91 8.21
N GLN A 229 -5.83 11.59 9.43
CA GLN A 229 -6.00 12.47 10.59
C GLN A 229 -4.76 13.35 10.79
N VAL A 230 -3.60 12.71 10.91
CA VAL A 230 -2.32 13.38 11.15
C VAL A 230 -1.27 12.78 10.24
N LYS A 231 -0.44 13.64 9.63
CA LYS A 231 0.70 13.23 8.83
C LYS A 231 1.95 13.99 9.28
N SER A 232 2.96 13.26 9.73
CA SER A 232 4.29 13.79 10.00
C SER A 232 5.30 13.06 9.12
N THR A 233 5.86 13.76 8.13
CA THR A 233 6.84 13.18 7.18
C THR A 233 8.09 14.05 7.04
N ALA A 234 8.31 14.97 7.99
CA ALA A 234 9.42 15.92 7.94
C ALA A 234 10.76 15.30 8.35
N LEU A 235 10.73 14.35 9.30
CA LEU A 235 11.89 13.62 9.81
C LEU A 235 11.63 12.12 9.63
N PRO A 236 12.37 11.42 8.75
CA PRO A 236 12.13 10.00 8.45
C PRO A 236 12.08 9.08 9.68
N GLU A 237 12.94 9.33 10.67
CA GLU A 237 13.07 8.53 11.90
C GLU A 237 11.89 8.67 12.88
N ALA A 238 11.09 9.71 12.72
CA ALA A 238 9.90 9.97 13.55
C ALA A 238 8.65 10.15 12.68
N ALA A 239 8.71 9.70 11.42
CA ALA A 239 7.63 9.89 10.48
C ALA A 239 6.51 8.87 10.71
N PHE A 240 5.27 9.34 10.58
CA PHE A 240 4.07 8.52 10.79
C PHE A 240 2.85 9.13 10.08
N VAL A 241 1.82 8.30 9.94
CA VAL A 241 0.46 8.72 9.60
C VAL A 241 -0.52 8.10 10.58
N THR A 242 -1.48 8.89 11.04
CA THR A 242 -2.66 8.41 11.77
C THR A 242 -3.87 8.54 10.85
N MET A 243 -4.70 7.50 10.79
CA MET A 243 -5.87 7.45 9.91
C MET A 243 -7.07 6.83 10.62
N ASP A 244 -8.25 7.33 10.32
CA ASP A 244 -9.48 6.57 10.53
C ASP A 244 -9.68 5.62 9.35
N THR A 245 -10.11 4.41 9.65
CA THR A 245 -10.23 3.33 8.67
C THR A 245 -11.64 2.77 8.68
N THR A 246 -12.24 2.69 7.50
CA THR A 246 -13.50 1.96 7.30
C THR A 246 -13.25 0.81 6.35
N VAL A 247 -13.66 -0.41 6.71
CA VAL A 247 -13.50 -1.62 5.89
C VAL A 247 -14.87 -2.20 5.57
N TRP A 248 -15.11 -2.44 4.28
CA TRP A 248 -16.23 -3.19 3.75
C TRP A 248 -15.71 -4.55 3.27
N PRO A 249 -15.96 -5.63 4.02
CA PRO A 249 -15.50 -6.95 3.64
C PRO A 249 -16.18 -7.39 2.35
N ALA A 250 -15.46 -8.12 1.49
CA ALA A 250 -16.11 -8.83 0.41
C ALA A 250 -17.18 -9.76 0.97
N LYS A 251 -18.33 -9.88 0.28
CA LYS A 251 -19.35 -10.86 0.68
C LYS A 251 -18.72 -12.25 0.55
N ASN A 252 -18.64 -12.99 1.66
CA ASN A 252 -18.37 -14.43 1.66
C ASN A 252 -19.55 -15.18 1.06
#